data_AF-A0A952R4N5-F1
#
_entry.id   AF-A0A952R4N5-F1
#
_cell.length_a   1.000
_cell.length_b   1.000
_cell.length_c   1.000
_cell.angle_alpha   90.00
_cell.angle_beta   90.00
_cell.angle_gamma   90.00
#
_symmetry.space_group_name_H-M   'P 1'
#
loop_
_entity.id
_entity.type
_entity.pdbx_description
1 polymer ?
#
loop_
_entity_poly.entity_id
_entity_poly.type
_entity_poly.pdbx_seq_one_letter_code
_entity_poly.pdbx_strand_id
1 'polypeptide(L)'
;MSRLSSPHAGRARAPALCVAGSRGVAAVLCAAAFTFTGRGAALRLTALGALLATLLGCGGVGLQLTTSPEEFHSYRVARATPELEGRLVAITDYLERYPDGAYAEDLRRRFAAAEPGYYQRMSGGERGLRRYLELLPRGPHAEAARERLAVLARVREVERRRAARLDAEAAALASKLSQAEAGRERLIREYSRWLRLLSELSSFGQRTSELSGEWLRAWRAEDPPARCRADTCTKLLNLEYVIPAGKRLRARSAVFDVSLRLEGGLLVEARLTGPRLFDRLGEALSLTPVGQTDALARVEAIARVVQLSSQIIERRLPEVRCGREAVGAVLIRRQCEGVLLELIAAEDDLAEDHVVIRPAPASEIEVPE
;
A
#
# COMPACT_ATOMS: atom_id res chain seq x y z
N MET A 1 -2.58 40.14 17.55
CA MET A 1 -3.46 39.58 18.60
C MET A 1 -4.57 38.77 17.95
N SER A 2 -4.39 37.47 17.75
CA SER A 2 -5.48 36.52 17.52
C SER A 2 -4.98 35.15 17.96
N ARG A 3 -5.47 34.71 19.13
CA ARG A 3 -5.21 33.41 19.71
C ARG A 3 -6.14 32.40 19.01
N LEU A 4 -5.58 31.34 18.46
CA LEU A 4 -6.35 30.13 18.15
C LEU A 4 -5.66 28.95 18.84
N SER A 5 -6.24 28.62 19.99
CA SER A 5 -6.05 27.37 20.73
C SER A 5 -6.37 26.17 19.84
N SER A 6 -5.50 25.17 19.83
CA SER A 6 -5.86 23.80 19.44
C SER A 6 -5.78 22.89 20.68
N PRO A 7 -6.79 22.04 20.92
CA PRO A 7 -6.88 21.25 22.13
C PRO A 7 -6.08 19.95 22.02
N HIS A 8 -5.51 19.55 23.15
CA HIS A 8 -5.06 18.19 23.42
C HIS A 8 -6.21 17.18 23.20
N ALA A 9 -5.97 16.17 22.36
CA ALA A 9 -6.72 14.94 22.35
C ALA A 9 -5.77 13.77 22.68
N GLY A 10 -5.74 13.41 23.95
CA GLY A 10 -5.03 12.23 24.45
C GLY A 10 -5.68 10.95 23.95
N ARG A 11 -4.85 10.00 23.48
CA ARG A 11 -5.27 8.60 23.31
C ARG A 11 -5.17 7.90 24.66
N ALA A 12 -6.28 7.87 25.38
CA ALA A 12 -6.48 6.96 26.50
C ALA A 12 -6.67 5.53 25.96
N ARG A 13 -5.90 4.59 26.53
CA ARG A 13 -6.06 3.15 26.36
C ARG A 13 -7.38 2.74 27.03
N ALA A 14 -8.26 2.04 26.31
CA ALA A 14 -9.41 1.38 26.91
C ALA A 14 -8.98 0.00 27.46
N PRO A 15 -9.37 -0.36 28.70
CA PRO A 15 -9.09 -1.65 29.31
C PRO A 15 -10.12 -2.71 28.88
N ALA A 16 -9.66 -3.95 28.77
CA ALA A 16 -10.51 -5.13 28.73
C ALA A 16 -11.14 -5.33 30.12
N LEU A 17 -12.44 -5.12 30.21
CA LEU A 17 -13.28 -5.46 31.36
C LEU A 17 -14.55 -6.12 30.83
N CYS A 18 -14.64 -7.43 30.92
CA CYS A 18 -15.93 -8.09 31.11
C CYS A 18 -15.84 -8.92 32.39
N VAL A 19 -16.71 -8.52 33.30
CA VAL A 19 -16.85 -8.88 34.69
C VAL A 19 -17.54 -10.25 34.83
N ALA A 20 -17.15 -10.94 35.89
CA ALA A 20 -17.71 -12.18 36.39
C ALA A 20 -19.04 -11.97 37.13
N GLY A 21 -19.79 -13.07 37.28
CA GLY A 21 -20.84 -13.25 38.30
C GLY A 21 -22.26 -13.30 37.72
N SER A 22 -23.22 -14.00 38.31
CA SER A 22 -23.27 -14.86 39.48
C SER A 22 -24.71 -15.38 39.58
N ARG A 23 -24.87 -16.64 40.04
CA ARG A 23 -25.93 -17.14 40.95
C ARG A 23 -27.36 -16.58 40.83
N GLY A 24 -28.30 -17.50 40.63
CA GLY A 24 -29.31 -17.74 41.67
C GLY A 24 -30.80 -17.56 41.32
N VAL A 25 -31.55 -18.63 41.62
CA VAL A 25 -32.80 -18.67 42.41
C VAL A 25 -34.12 -18.16 41.78
N ALA A 26 -35.18 -18.88 42.17
CA ALA A 26 -36.61 -18.52 42.27
C ALA A 26 -37.54 -18.92 41.11
N ALA A 27 -38.24 -20.02 41.36
CA ALA A 27 -39.66 -20.18 41.04
C ALA A 27 -40.52 -19.22 41.90
N VAL A 28 -41.58 -18.63 41.32
CA VAL A 28 -42.86 -18.15 41.92
C VAL A 28 -43.74 -17.72 40.71
N LEU A 29 -44.80 -18.45 40.34
CA LEU A 29 -46.21 -18.39 40.80
C LEU A 29 -47.00 -17.12 40.42
N CYS A 30 -48.02 -17.28 39.56
CA CYS A 30 -49.32 -16.58 39.57
C CYS A 30 -50.21 -17.23 38.50
N ALA A 31 -51.14 -18.13 38.83
CA ALA A 31 -52.46 -17.91 39.44
C ALA A 31 -53.42 -17.11 38.55
N ALA A 32 -54.34 -17.83 37.88
CA ALA A 32 -55.69 -17.34 37.60
C ALA A 32 -56.65 -18.54 37.64
N ALA A 33 -57.36 -18.64 38.76
CA ALA A 33 -58.52 -19.48 38.93
C ALA A 33 -59.72 -18.84 38.20
N PHE A 34 -60.53 -19.64 37.52
CA PHE A 34 -61.94 -19.31 37.34
C PHE A 34 -62.79 -20.55 37.58
N THR A 35 -63.48 -20.50 38.70
CA THR A 35 -64.55 -21.38 39.13
C THR A 35 -65.79 -21.15 38.25
N PHE A 36 -66.41 -22.22 37.75
CA PHE A 36 -67.86 -22.22 37.52
C PHE A 36 -68.44 -23.61 37.80
N THR A 37 -68.92 -23.77 39.02
CA THR A 37 -69.86 -24.80 39.44
C THR A 37 -71.28 -24.27 39.20
N GLY A 38 -72.16 -25.06 38.58
CA GLY A 38 -73.56 -24.66 38.49
C GLY A 38 -74.44 -25.47 37.54
N ARG A 39 -75.03 -26.55 38.07
CA ARG A 39 -76.40 -27.05 37.88
C ARG A 39 -77.08 -26.86 36.51
N GLY A 40 -77.50 -27.98 35.93
CA GLY A 40 -78.52 -28.00 34.88
C GLY A 40 -78.89 -29.40 34.43
N ALA A 41 -79.60 -30.14 35.29
CA ALA A 41 -80.28 -31.37 34.89
C ALA A 41 -81.44 -31.02 33.96
N ALA A 42 -81.27 -31.14 32.63
CA ALA A 42 -82.36 -31.28 31.67
C ALA A 42 -81.83 -31.72 30.30
N LEU A 43 -82.62 -32.52 29.59
CA LEU A 43 -82.44 -33.02 28.21
C LEU A 43 -81.52 -34.23 27.97
N ARG A 44 -81.89 -35.33 28.63
CA ARG A 44 -82.00 -36.63 27.95
C ARG A 44 -83.21 -36.61 27.00
N LEU A 45 -83.08 -36.13 25.76
CA LEU A 45 -84.07 -36.36 24.67
C LEU A 45 -83.63 -35.86 23.28
N THR A 46 -82.33 -35.88 22.96
CA THR A 46 -81.83 -35.61 21.59
C THR A 46 -80.77 -36.65 21.17
N ALA A 47 -80.82 -37.85 21.76
CA ALA A 47 -79.87 -38.94 21.48
C ALA A 47 -80.36 -39.96 20.42
N LEU A 48 -81.53 -39.75 19.78
CA LEU A 48 -82.06 -40.68 18.77
C LEU A 48 -82.14 -40.13 17.34
N GLY A 49 -81.93 -38.83 17.12
CA GLY A 49 -81.89 -38.22 15.77
C GLY A 49 -80.49 -38.18 15.14
N ALA A 50 -79.43 -38.28 15.95
CA ALA A 50 -78.04 -38.16 15.49
C ALA A 50 -77.42 -39.48 15.01
N LEU A 51 -78.09 -40.63 15.18
CA LEU A 51 -77.57 -41.95 14.81
C LEU A 51 -77.96 -42.40 13.39
N LEU A 52 -78.90 -41.72 12.73
CA LEU A 52 -79.32 -42.03 11.35
C LEU A 52 -78.70 -41.10 10.29
N ALA A 53 -78.10 -39.99 10.69
CA ALA A 53 -77.32 -39.13 9.78
C ALA A 53 -75.87 -39.64 9.57
N THR A 54 -75.42 -40.63 10.33
CA THR A 54 -74.06 -41.20 10.26
C THR A 54 -73.89 -42.34 9.24
N LEU A 55 -74.98 -42.85 8.64
CA LEU A 55 -74.92 -44.00 7.71
C LEU A 55 -74.97 -43.63 6.22
N LEU A 56 -75.23 -42.37 5.85
CA LEU A 56 -75.24 -41.91 4.45
C LEU A 56 -73.95 -41.17 4.03
N GLY A 57 -72.94 -41.07 4.91
CA GLY A 57 -71.67 -40.38 4.65
C GLY A 57 -70.51 -41.24 4.14
N CYS A 58 -70.72 -42.54 3.87
CA CYS A 58 -69.63 -43.45 3.46
C CYS A 58 -69.29 -43.43 1.96
N GLY A 59 -69.88 -42.53 1.16
CA GLY A 59 -69.62 -42.43 -0.27
C GLY A 59 -68.28 -41.80 -0.66
N GLY A 60 -67.56 -41.16 0.27
CA GLY A 60 -66.32 -40.43 -0.02
C GLY A 60 -65.01 -41.22 0.14
N VAL A 61 -65.05 -42.42 0.73
CA VAL A 61 -63.82 -43.18 1.08
C VAL A 61 -63.38 -44.15 -0.02
N GLY A 62 -64.22 -44.39 -1.03
CA GLY A 62 -63.94 -45.32 -2.13
C GLY A 62 -62.89 -44.85 -3.15
N LEU A 63 -62.51 -43.58 -3.15
CA LEU A 63 -61.55 -43.01 -4.12
C LEU A 63 -60.07 -43.15 -3.70
N GLN A 64 -59.76 -43.69 -2.52
CA GLN A 64 -58.38 -43.88 -2.09
C GLN A 64 -57.76 -45.25 -2.47
N LEU A 65 -58.52 -46.14 -3.12
CA LEU A 65 -58.04 -47.47 -3.51
C LEU A 65 -57.52 -47.57 -4.95
N THR A 66 -57.39 -46.45 -5.68
CA THR A 66 -56.98 -46.45 -7.09
C THR A 66 -55.56 -45.95 -7.35
N THR A 67 -54.75 -45.65 -6.32
CA THR A 67 -53.37 -45.18 -6.52
C THR A 67 -52.42 -46.35 -6.72
N SER A 68 -51.40 -46.17 -7.55
CA SER A 68 -50.39 -47.21 -7.72
C SER A 68 -49.54 -47.35 -6.45
N PRO A 69 -49.07 -48.57 -6.11
CA PRO A 69 -48.18 -48.76 -4.96
C PRO A 69 -46.91 -47.89 -5.03
N GLU A 70 -46.39 -47.61 -6.23
CA GLU A 70 -45.21 -46.79 -6.45
C GLU A 70 -45.45 -45.29 -6.18
N GLU A 71 -46.60 -44.78 -6.59
CA GLU A 71 -47.02 -43.42 -6.30
C GLU A 71 -47.18 -43.23 -4.79
N PHE A 72 -47.86 -44.16 -4.12
CA PHE A 72 -48.03 -44.12 -2.67
C PHE A 72 -46.70 -44.20 -1.91
N HIS A 73 -45.75 -45.01 -2.39
CA HIS A 73 -44.40 -45.05 -1.83
C HIS A 73 -43.69 -43.69 -1.96
N SER A 74 -43.74 -43.08 -3.15
CA SER A 74 -43.13 -41.76 -3.40
C SER A 74 -43.76 -40.67 -2.53
N TYR A 75 -45.08 -40.68 -2.36
CA TYR A 75 -45.80 -39.79 -1.44
C TYR A 75 -45.34 -39.98 0.01
N ARG A 76 -45.19 -41.23 0.47
CA ARG A 76 -44.72 -41.53 1.83
C ARG A 76 -43.31 -41.01 2.08
N VAL A 77 -42.40 -41.15 1.12
CA VAL A 77 -41.05 -40.57 1.21
C VAL A 77 -41.14 -39.05 1.37
N ALA A 78 -41.89 -38.36 0.49
CA ALA A 78 -42.08 -36.91 0.58
C ALA A 78 -42.69 -36.44 1.91
N ARG A 79 -43.55 -37.25 2.55
CA ARG A 79 -44.18 -36.91 3.84
C ARG A 79 -43.31 -37.25 5.05
N ALA A 80 -42.57 -38.36 5.01
CA ALA A 80 -41.86 -38.91 6.16
C ALA A 80 -40.43 -38.38 6.33
N THR A 81 -39.82 -37.76 5.30
CA THR A 81 -38.46 -37.22 5.40
C THR A 81 -38.35 -36.13 6.48
N PRO A 82 -37.50 -36.30 7.50
CA PRO A 82 -37.43 -35.37 8.63
C PRO A 82 -36.70 -34.07 8.28
N GLU A 83 -35.65 -34.10 7.47
CA GLU A 83 -34.91 -32.91 7.05
C GLU A 83 -35.70 -32.09 6.03
N LEU A 84 -35.74 -30.78 6.23
CA LEU A 84 -36.47 -29.89 5.33
C LEU A 84 -35.95 -29.95 3.88
N GLU A 85 -34.62 -29.97 3.68
CA GLU A 85 -34.03 -30.04 2.33
C GLU A 85 -34.43 -31.33 1.61
N GLY A 86 -34.24 -32.47 2.25
CA GLY A 86 -34.64 -33.77 1.70
C GLY A 86 -36.14 -33.86 1.44
N ARG A 87 -36.96 -33.22 2.29
CA ARG A 87 -38.41 -33.14 2.09
C ARG A 87 -38.77 -32.32 0.85
N LEU A 88 -38.15 -31.16 0.64
CA LEU A 88 -38.41 -30.31 -0.53
C LEU A 88 -38.01 -31.01 -1.84
N VAL A 89 -36.87 -31.72 -1.84
CA VAL A 89 -36.43 -32.55 -2.98
C VAL A 89 -37.44 -33.67 -3.26
N ALA A 90 -37.79 -34.46 -2.24
CA ALA A 90 -38.73 -35.58 -2.40
C ALA A 90 -40.13 -35.11 -2.85
N ILE A 91 -40.60 -33.94 -2.40
CA ILE A 91 -41.84 -33.34 -2.90
C ILE A 91 -41.71 -32.98 -4.38
N THR A 92 -40.59 -32.36 -4.78
CA THR A 92 -40.36 -31.97 -6.18
C THR A 92 -40.30 -33.19 -7.08
N ASP A 93 -39.56 -34.23 -6.69
CA ASP A 93 -39.46 -35.50 -7.42
C ASP A 93 -40.83 -36.18 -7.62
N TYR A 94 -41.68 -36.19 -6.58
CA TYR A 94 -43.05 -36.70 -6.70
C TYR A 94 -43.86 -35.88 -7.70
N LEU A 95 -43.84 -34.54 -7.60
CA LEU A 95 -44.63 -33.65 -8.45
C LEU A 95 -44.20 -33.69 -9.92
N GLU A 96 -42.93 -33.98 -10.21
CA GLU A 96 -42.44 -34.22 -11.58
C GLU A 96 -42.89 -35.58 -12.13
N ARG A 97 -42.85 -36.64 -11.31
CA ARG A 97 -43.22 -38.00 -11.74
C ARG A 97 -44.73 -38.21 -11.85
N TYR A 98 -45.51 -37.56 -10.98
CA TYR A 98 -46.96 -37.71 -10.87
C TYR A 98 -47.66 -36.33 -10.83
N PRO A 99 -47.65 -35.56 -11.93
CA PRO A 99 -48.23 -34.22 -11.97
C PRO A 99 -49.73 -34.21 -11.64
N ASP A 100 -50.46 -35.23 -12.08
CA ASP A 100 -51.90 -35.41 -11.82
C ASP A 100 -52.16 -36.50 -10.77
N GLY A 101 -51.16 -36.83 -9.96
CA GLY A 101 -51.25 -37.84 -8.92
C GLY A 101 -52.28 -37.50 -7.85
N ALA A 102 -52.81 -38.53 -7.19
CA ALA A 102 -53.85 -38.40 -6.18
C ALA A 102 -53.43 -37.53 -4.98
N TYR A 103 -52.13 -37.41 -4.72
CA TYR A 103 -51.57 -36.60 -3.63
C TYR A 103 -50.92 -35.29 -4.09
N ALA A 104 -50.95 -34.98 -5.39
CA ALA A 104 -50.24 -33.82 -5.94
C ALA A 104 -50.72 -32.49 -5.32
N GLU A 105 -52.02 -32.34 -5.03
CA GLU A 105 -52.54 -31.11 -4.43
C GLU A 105 -52.04 -30.87 -2.99
N ASP A 106 -52.03 -31.92 -2.14
CA ASP A 106 -51.49 -31.82 -0.77
C ASP A 106 -50.00 -31.44 -0.79
N LEU A 107 -49.22 -32.10 -1.65
CA LEU A 107 -47.79 -31.85 -1.75
C LEU A 107 -47.47 -30.46 -2.32
N ARG A 108 -48.23 -29.97 -3.32
CA ARG A 108 -48.13 -28.57 -3.79
C ARG A 108 -48.36 -27.58 -2.67
N ARG A 109 -49.39 -27.77 -1.85
CA ARG A 109 -49.72 -26.90 -0.70
C ARG A 109 -48.58 -26.86 0.32
N ARG A 110 -48.02 -28.02 0.65
CA ARG A 110 -46.89 -28.14 1.60
C ARG A 110 -45.61 -27.50 1.06
N PHE A 111 -45.32 -27.72 -0.22
CA PHE A 111 -44.17 -27.11 -0.89
C PHE A 111 -44.29 -25.59 -0.88
N ALA A 112 -45.44 -25.05 -1.31
CA ALA A 112 -45.71 -23.62 -1.34
C ALA A 112 -45.60 -22.95 0.04
N ALA A 113 -45.93 -23.66 1.12
CA ALA A 113 -45.77 -23.15 2.48
C ALA A 113 -44.31 -23.17 2.99
N ALA A 114 -43.52 -24.16 2.57
CA ALA A 114 -42.19 -24.41 3.13
C ALA A 114 -41.05 -23.75 2.34
N GLU A 115 -41.16 -23.72 1.02
CA GLU A 115 -40.10 -23.26 0.12
C GLU A 115 -39.71 -21.78 0.31
N PRO A 116 -40.65 -20.81 0.49
CA PRO A 116 -40.28 -19.40 0.62
C PRO A 116 -39.35 -19.14 1.82
N GLY A 117 -39.63 -19.79 2.96
CA GLY A 117 -38.79 -19.70 4.15
C GLY A 117 -37.43 -20.36 3.95
N TYR A 118 -37.35 -21.42 3.14
CA TYR A 118 -36.08 -22.03 2.75
C TYR A 118 -35.26 -21.10 1.85
N TYR A 119 -35.85 -20.56 0.77
CA TYR A 119 -35.19 -19.61 -0.11
C TYR A 119 -34.69 -18.38 0.65
N GLN A 120 -35.51 -17.80 1.54
CA GLN A 120 -35.11 -16.64 2.34
C GLN A 120 -33.81 -16.90 3.11
N ARG A 121 -33.68 -18.06 3.78
CA ARG A 121 -32.45 -18.43 4.52
C ARG A 121 -31.25 -18.63 3.61
N MET A 122 -31.45 -19.16 2.41
CA MET A 122 -30.38 -19.44 1.46
C MET A 122 -29.97 -18.23 0.63
N SER A 123 -30.84 -17.22 0.51
CA SER A 123 -30.60 -16.03 -0.31
C SER A 123 -29.52 -15.08 0.22
N GLY A 124 -29.03 -15.29 1.45
CA GLY A 124 -28.07 -14.41 2.12
C GLY A 124 -26.67 -14.33 1.50
N GLY A 125 -26.31 -15.25 0.61
CA GLY A 125 -25.00 -15.22 -0.04
C GLY A 125 -24.87 -16.27 -1.14
N GLU A 126 -23.78 -16.20 -1.90
CA GLU A 126 -23.58 -17.07 -3.06
C GLU A 126 -23.62 -18.57 -2.72
N ARG A 127 -22.98 -18.98 -1.62
CA ARG A 127 -22.99 -20.39 -1.21
C ARG A 127 -24.42 -20.89 -0.98
N GLY A 128 -25.25 -20.07 -0.34
CA GLY A 128 -26.64 -20.42 -0.07
C GLY A 128 -27.47 -20.47 -1.36
N LEU A 129 -27.33 -19.48 -2.24
CA LEU A 129 -28.03 -19.46 -3.53
C LEU A 129 -27.64 -20.63 -4.44
N ARG A 130 -26.36 -21.01 -4.48
CA ARG A 130 -25.89 -22.20 -5.22
C ARG A 130 -26.51 -23.48 -4.64
N ARG A 131 -26.53 -23.61 -3.30
CA ARG A 131 -27.15 -24.75 -2.62
C ARG A 131 -28.65 -24.84 -2.88
N TYR A 132 -29.35 -23.70 -2.89
CA TYR A 132 -30.75 -23.64 -3.28
C TYR A 132 -30.97 -24.14 -4.71
N LEU A 133 -30.16 -23.67 -5.67
CA LEU A 133 -30.24 -24.10 -7.08
C LEU A 133 -29.84 -25.56 -7.32
N GLU A 134 -28.94 -26.09 -6.49
CA GLU A 134 -28.55 -27.51 -6.51
C GLU A 134 -29.73 -28.40 -6.07
N LEU A 135 -30.43 -28.02 -5.00
CA LEU A 135 -31.54 -28.80 -4.44
C LEU A 135 -32.85 -28.60 -5.21
N LEU A 136 -33.11 -27.39 -5.69
CA LEU A 136 -34.37 -26.99 -6.34
C LEU A 136 -34.09 -26.24 -7.66
N PRO A 137 -33.53 -26.91 -8.69
CA PRO A 137 -33.16 -26.26 -9.95
C PRO A 137 -34.35 -25.68 -10.73
N ARG A 138 -35.57 -26.19 -10.48
CA ARG A 138 -36.83 -25.72 -11.06
C ARG A 138 -37.78 -25.11 -10.01
N GLY A 139 -37.25 -24.73 -8.85
CA GLY A 139 -38.04 -24.13 -7.77
C GLY A 139 -38.62 -22.75 -8.13
N PRO A 140 -39.66 -22.27 -7.41
CA PRO A 140 -40.31 -20.98 -7.67
C PRO A 140 -39.37 -19.78 -7.68
N HIS A 141 -38.28 -19.83 -6.89
CA HIS A 141 -37.28 -18.76 -6.80
C HIS A 141 -35.99 -19.08 -7.58
N ALA A 142 -35.97 -20.10 -8.45
CA ALA A 142 -34.77 -20.49 -9.19
C ALA A 142 -34.24 -19.36 -10.10
N GLU A 143 -35.11 -18.68 -10.85
CA GLU A 143 -34.70 -17.55 -11.69
C GLU A 143 -34.16 -16.39 -10.85
N ALA A 144 -34.85 -16.02 -9.77
CA ALA A 144 -34.38 -14.98 -8.85
C ALA A 144 -33.02 -15.34 -8.21
N ALA A 145 -32.79 -16.61 -7.88
CA ALA A 145 -31.53 -17.08 -7.36
C ALA A 145 -30.39 -16.99 -8.38
N ARG A 146 -30.66 -17.38 -9.65
CA ARG A 146 -29.70 -17.24 -10.77
C ARG A 146 -29.35 -15.78 -11.03
N GLU A 147 -30.35 -14.91 -11.09
CA GLU A 147 -30.16 -13.47 -11.27
C GLU A 147 -29.30 -12.89 -10.14
N ARG A 148 -29.63 -13.20 -8.88
CA ARG A 148 -28.86 -12.73 -7.72
C ARG A 148 -27.42 -13.23 -7.73
N LEU A 149 -27.18 -14.47 -8.15
CA LEU A 149 -25.82 -14.99 -8.35
C LEU A 149 -25.08 -14.23 -9.44
N ALA A 150 -25.73 -13.93 -10.58
CA ALA A 150 -25.13 -13.15 -11.65
C ALA A 150 -24.77 -11.73 -11.16
N VAL A 151 -25.61 -11.10 -10.34
CA VAL A 151 -25.32 -9.80 -9.71
C VAL A 151 -24.11 -9.90 -8.77
N LEU A 152 -24.08 -10.87 -7.85
CA LEU A 152 -22.95 -11.07 -6.93
C LEU A 152 -21.64 -11.32 -7.68
N ALA A 153 -21.67 -12.10 -8.77
CA ALA A 153 -20.51 -12.33 -9.62
C ALA A 153 -20.00 -11.04 -10.27
N ARG A 154 -20.90 -10.19 -10.79
CA ARG A 154 -20.55 -8.87 -11.35
C ARG A 154 -19.96 -7.94 -10.29
N VAL A 155 -20.52 -7.90 -9.08
CA VAL A 155 -20.00 -7.09 -7.97
C VAL A 155 -18.56 -7.50 -7.63
N ARG A 156 -18.29 -8.80 -7.47
CA ARG A 156 -16.93 -9.29 -7.21
C ARG A 156 -15.96 -8.97 -8.32
N GLU A 157 -16.39 -9.06 -9.57
CA GLU A 157 -15.55 -8.69 -10.70
C GLU A 157 -15.16 -7.21 -10.66
N VAL A 158 -16.11 -6.33 -10.36
CA VAL A 158 -15.85 -4.89 -10.19
C VAL A 158 -14.90 -4.65 -9.01
N GLU A 159 -15.10 -5.31 -7.88
CA GLU A 159 -14.22 -5.21 -6.71
C GLU A 159 -12.79 -5.67 -7.02
N ARG A 160 -12.63 -6.82 -7.70
CA ARG A 160 -11.33 -7.33 -8.13
C ARG A 160 -10.62 -6.34 -9.06
N ARG A 161 -11.32 -5.79 -10.05
CA ARG A 161 -10.75 -4.77 -10.96
C ARG A 161 -10.34 -3.51 -10.21
N ARG A 162 -11.16 -3.05 -9.26
CA ARG A 162 -10.85 -1.89 -8.43
C ARG A 162 -9.62 -2.14 -7.57
N ALA A 163 -9.52 -3.29 -6.92
CA ALA A 163 -8.37 -3.68 -6.12
C ALA A 163 -7.10 -3.74 -6.99
N ALA A 164 -7.14 -4.46 -8.11
CA ALA A 164 -6.01 -4.56 -9.04
C ALA A 164 -5.53 -3.20 -9.56
N ARG A 165 -6.47 -2.27 -9.83
CA ARG A 165 -6.11 -0.90 -10.22
C ARG A 165 -5.39 -0.14 -9.11
N LEU A 166 -5.88 -0.22 -7.88
CA LEU A 166 -5.24 0.44 -6.73
C LEU A 166 -3.84 -0.13 -6.48
N ASP A 167 -3.68 -1.45 -6.59
CA ASP A 167 -2.38 -2.11 -6.45
C ASP A 167 -1.40 -1.68 -7.55
N ALA A 168 -1.86 -1.58 -8.80
CA ALA A 168 -1.05 -1.09 -9.91
C ALA A 168 -0.63 0.38 -9.73
N GLU A 169 -1.54 1.24 -9.27
CA GLU A 169 -1.25 2.64 -8.96
C GLU A 169 -0.23 2.76 -7.81
N ALA A 170 -0.36 1.95 -6.75
CA ALA A 170 0.58 1.90 -5.64
C ALA A 170 1.98 1.41 -6.07
N ALA A 171 2.05 0.36 -6.89
CA ALA A 171 3.31 -0.15 -7.42
C ALA A 171 4.03 0.88 -8.32
N ALA A 172 3.27 1.58 -9.17
CA ALA A 172 3.83 2.65 -10.00
C ALA A 172 4.37 3.82 -9.17
N LEU A 173 3.69 4.20 -8.09
CA LEU A 173 4.17 5.23 -7.17
C LEU A 173 5.43 4.78 -6.44
N ALA A 174 5.46 3.55 -5.93
CA ALA A 174 6.63 2.98 -5.25
C ALA A 174 7.85 2.96 -6.18
N SER A 175 7.69 2.55 -7.44
CA SER A 175 8.75 2.57 -8.44
C SER A 175 9.30 3.99 -8.68
N LYS A 176 8.42 4.99 -8.81
CA LYS A 176 8.85 6.40 -8.97
C LYS A 176 9.62 6.92 -7.75
N LEU A 177 9.21 6.57 -6.54
CA LEU A 177 9.92 6.96 -5.32
C LEU A 177 11.30 6.30 -5.23
N SER A 178 11.41 5.02 -5.58
CA SER A 178 12.68 4.31 -5.62
C SER A 178 13.64 4.89 -6.67
N GLN A 179 13.16 5.22 -7.87
CA GLN A 179 13.97 5.89 -8.90
C GLN A 179 14.44 7.27 -8.42
N ALA A 180 13.57 8.04 -7.75
CA ALA A 180 13.91 9.33 -7.18
C ALA A 180 15.04 9.22 -6.13
N GLU A 181 14.98 8.20 -5.28
CA GLU A 181 16.01 7.89 -4.28
C GLU A 181 17.33 7.49 -4.93
N ALA A 182 17.31 6.54 -5.86
CA ALA A 182 18.50 6.08 -6.57
C ALA A 182 19.24 7.23 -7.30
N GLY A 183 18.49 8.18 -7.89
CA GLY A 183 19.06 9.36 -8.53
C GLY A 183 19.79 10.28 -7.54
N ARG A 184 19.20 10.53 -6.36
CA ARG A 184 19.81 11.36 -5.30
C ARG A 184 21.07 10.70 -4.74
N GLU A 185 21.00 9.41 -4.42
CA GLU A 185 22.17 8.69 -3.93
C GLU A 185 23.27 8.65 -4.98
N ARG A 186 22.93 8.51 -6.28
CA ARG A 186 23.91 8.55 -7.35
C ARG A 186 24.63 9.89 -7.38
N LEU A 187 23.92 11.01 -7.27
CA LEU A 187 24.53 12.34 -7.17
C LEU A 187 25.51 12.43 -5.99
N ILE A 188 25.08 12.02 -4.79
CA ILE A 188 25.92 12.07 -3.59
C ILE A 188 27.15 11.16 -3.74
N ARG A 189 26.98 9.95 -4.27
CA ARG A 189 28.07 9.00 -4.50
C ARG A 189 29.09 9.53 -5.51
N GLU A 190 28.65 10.06 -6.65
CA GLU A 190 29.55 10.60 -7.68
C GLU A 190 30.34 11.80 -7.16
N TYR A 191 29.67 12.76 -6.50
CA TYR A 191 30.38 13.88 -5.86
C TYR A 191 31.42 13.38 -4.85
N SER A 192 31.02 12.47 -3.95
CA SER A 192 31.90 11.96 -2.91
C SER A 192 33.11 11.21 -3.47
N ARG A 193 32.89 10.44 -4.54
CA ARG A 193 33.93 9.72 -5.26
C ARG A 193 34.94 10.68 -5.86
N TRP A 194 34.48 11.67 -6.62
CA TRP A 194 35.37 12.63 -7.27
C TRP A 194 36.13 13.48 -6.25
N LEU A 195 35.47 13.94 -5.18
CA LEU A 195 36.16 14.67 -4.12
C LEU A 195 37.26 13.83 -3.45
N ARG A 196 37.00 12.55 -3.16
CA ARG A 196 38.02 11.63 -2.62
C ARG A 196 39.21 11.50 -3.56
N LEU A 197 38.94 11.13 -4.80
CA LEU A 197 39.94 10.95 -5.84
C LEU A 197 40.79 12.23 -6.01
N LEU A 198 40.15 13.40 -5.94
CA LEU A 198 40.79 14.70 -6.04
C LEU A 198 41.69 14.94 -4.81
N SER A 199 41.19 14.69 -3.60
CA SER A 199 41.98 14.86 -2.37
C SER A 199 43.21 13.94 -2.29
N GLU A 200 43.17 12.79 -2.96
CA GLU A 200 44.26 11.81 -3.00
C GLU A 200 45.33 12.15 -4.05
N LEU A 201 45.09 13.17 -4.88
CA LEU A 201 45.99 13.62 -5.92
C LEU A 201 47.25 14.28 -5.31
N SER A 202 48.40 13.60 -5.40
CA SER A 202 49.71 14.12 -4.99
C SER A 202 50.67 14.40 -6.15
N SER A 203 50.32 13.93 -7.35
CA SER A 203 51.14 13.98 -8.58
C SER A 203 51.08 15.32 -9.32
N PHE A 204 51.15 16.44 -8.61
CA PHE A 204 51.27 17.73 -9.28
C PHE A 204 52.67 17.89 -9.92
N GLY A 205 52.73 18.55 -11.07
CA GLY A 205 53.95 18.65 -11.88
C GLY A 205 54.27 17.39 -12.70
N GLN A 206 53.40 16.38 -12.68
CA GLN A 206 53.54 15.15 -13.48
C GLN A 206 52.60 15.14 -14.68
N ARG A 207 52.87 14.27 -15.65
CA ARG A 207 51.97 14.06 -16.80
C ARG A 207 50.69 13.36 -16.36
N THR A 208 49.56 13.63 -17.01
CA THR A 208 48.29 12.96 -16.68
C THR A 208 48.33 11.42 -16.83
N SER A 209 49.27 10.89 -17.61
CA SER A 209 49.51 9.44 -17.75
C SER A 209 50.17 8.80 -16.51
N GLU A 210 50.75 9.60 -15.62
CA GLU A 210 51.43 9.15 -14.40
C GLU A 210 50.48 9.16 -13.18
N LEU A 211 49.23 9.59 -13.36
CA LEU A 211 48.21 9.56 -12.30
C LEU A 211 47.87 8.12 -11.92
N SER A 212 47.31 7.94 -10.72
CA SER A 212 46.97 6.62 -10.19
C SER A 212 46.04 5.85 -11.14
N GLY A 213 46.17 4.51 -11.14
CA GLY A 213 45.35 3.67 -12.01
C GLY A 213 43.83 3.80 -11.75
N GLU A 214 43.45 4.08 -10.50
CA GLU A 214 42.05 4.36 -10.14
C GLU A 214 41.58 5.68 -10.76
N TRP A 215 42.38 6.74 -10.63
CA TRP A 215 42.10 8.04 -11.25
C TRP A 215 41.98 7.91 -12.77
N LEU A 216 42.95 7.26 -13.43
CA LEU A 216 42.95 7.06 -14.88
C LEU A 216 41.73 6.28 -15.37
N ARG A 217 41.29 5.26 -14.62
CA ARG A 217 40.08 4.49 -14.96
C ARG A 217 38.83 5.36 -14.87
N ALA A 218 38.63 6.04 -13.73
CA ALA A 218 37.49 6.93 -13.53
C ALA A 218 37.48 8.06 -14.59
N TRP A 219 38.65 8.58 -14.94
CA TRP A 219 38.81 9.69 -15.88
C TRP A 219 38.59 9.29 -17.34
N ARG A 220 39.25 8.21 -17.79
CA ARG A 220 39.32 7.84 -19.22
C ARG A 220 38.38 6.72 -19.63
N ALA A 221 38.17 5.73 -18.78
CA ALA A 221 37.47 4.50 -19.17
C ALA A 221 35.97 4.55 -18.91
N GLU A 222 35.55 5.29 -17.88
CA GLU A 222 34.13 5.39 -17.52
C GLU A 222 33.43 6.52 -18.27
N ASP A 223 32.17 6.28 -18.63
CA ASP A 223 31.35 7.28 -19.32
C ASP A 223 30.87 8.39 -18.38
N PRO A 224 30.80 9.65 -18.87
CA PRO A 224 31.30 10.10 -20.17
C PRO A 224 32.82 10.26 -20.17
N PRO A 225 33.52 10.03 -21.29
CA PRO A 225 34.97 10.19 -21.34
C PRO A 225 35.37 11.66 -21.20
N ALA A 226 36.50 11.90 -20.54
CA ALA A 226 37.08 13.23 -20.46
C ALA A 226 37.49 13.75 -21.84
N ARG A 227 37.30 15.05 -22.07
CA ARG A 227 37.67 15.75 -23.31
C ARG A 227 38.77 16.76 -23.01
N CYS A 228 39.88 16.67 -23.74
CA CYS A 228 40.99 17.61 -23.60
C CYS A 228 41.00 18.62 -24.75
N ARG A 229 41.15 19.90 -24.42
CA ARG A 229 41.34 21.00 -25.38
C ARG A 229 42.43 21.92 -24.86
N ALA A 230 43.48 22.09 -25.66
CA ALA A 230 44.67 22.86 -25.28
C ALA A 230 45.26 22.37 -23.95
N ASP A 231 45.24 23.22 -22.94
CA ASP A 231 45.79 23.03 -21.62
C ASP A 231 44.77 22.55 -20.58
N THR A 232 43.53 22.28 -21.00
CA THR A 232 42.45 21.91 -20.09
C THR A 232 41.80 20.59 -20.51
N CYS A 233 41.65 19.67 -19.58
CA CYS A 233 40.91 18.42 -19.76
C CYS A 233 39.69 18.41 -18.84
N THR A 234 38.49 18.17 -19.38
CA THR A 234 37.24 18.28 -18.64
C THR A 234 36.40 17.01 -18.81
N LYS A 235 35.81 16.54 -17.72
CA LYS A 235 34.82 15.46 -17.69
C LYS A 235 33.50 16.00 -17.16
N LEU A 236 32.50 16.12 -18.04
CA LEU A 236 31.19 16.67 -17.70
C LEU A 236 30.26 15.59 -17.17
N LEU A 237 29.71 15.78 -15.96
CA LEU A 237 28.75 14.88 -15.33
C LEU A 237 27.38 15.56 -15.30
N ASN A 238 26.37 14.91 -15.88
CA ASN A 238 24.98 15.33 -15.80
C ASN A 238 24.18 14.24 -15.09
N LEU A 239 23.71 14.55 -13.88
CA LEU A 239 22.99 13.62 -13.03
C LEU A 239 21.57 14.14 -12.80
N GLU A 240 20.60 13.38 -13.29
CA GLU A 240 19.19 13.63 -13.02
C GLU A 240 18.79 13.02 -11.68
N TYR A 241 18.00 13.76 -10.92
CA TYR A 241 17.43 13.29 -9.66
C TYR A 241 16.08 13.94 -9.42
N VAL A 242 15.36 13.47 -8.40
CA VAL A 242 14.02 13.95 -8.10
C VAL A 242 13.93 14.23 -6.60
N ILE A 243 13.35 15.38 -6.27
CA ILE A 243 13.08 15.80 -4.88
C ILE A 243 11.59 16.04 -4.66
N PRO A 244 11.08 15.81 -3.45
CA PRO A 244 9.73 16.22 -3.09
C PRO A 244 9.64 17.74 -2.97
N ALA A 245 8.59 18.33 -3.53
CA ALA A 245 8.23 19.73 -3.37
C ALA A 245 6.74 19.83 -3.03
N GLY A 246 6.43 19.74 -1.73
CA GLY A 246 5.07 19.57 -1.24
C GLY A 246 4.50 18.21 -1.63
N LYS A 247 3.36 18.18 -2.33
CA LYS A 247 2.68 16.95 -2.77
C LYS A 247 3.14 16.43 -4.14
N ARG A 248 4.14 17.07 -4.76
CA ARG A 248 4.61 16.74 -6.10
C ARG A 248 6.10 16.41 -6.07
N LEU A 249 6.50 15.50 -6.94
CA LEU A 249 7.90 15.26 -7.24
C LEU A 249 8.37 16.26 -8.30
N ARG A 250 9.53 16.89 -8.09
CA ARG A 250 10.17 17.78 -9.06
C ARG A 250 11.47 17.18 -9.55
N ALA A 251 11.58 17.02 -10.86
CA ALA A 251 12.83 16.65 -11.50
C ALA A 251 13.85 17.78 -11.37
N ARG A 252 15.10 17.40 -11.15
CA ARG A 252 16.27 18.25 -11.02
C ARG A 252 17.40 17.64 -11.85
N SER A 253 18.33 18.49 -12.26
CA SER A 253 19.59 18.09 -12.87
C SER A 253 20.71 18.78 -12.12
N ALA A 254 21.72 18.01 -11.76
CA ALA A 254 23.00 18.49 -11.28
C ALA A 254 24.01 18.30 -12.41
N VAL A 255 24.50 19.43 -12.93
CA VAL A 255 25.57 19.44 -13.93
C VAL A 255 26.81 19.94 -13.22
N PHE A 256 27.87 19.16 -13.24
CA PHE A 256 29.18 19.57 -12.75
C PHE A 256 30.25 18.90 -13.58
N ASP A 257 31.39 19.55 -13.71
CA ASP A 257 32.55 18.99 -14.35
C ASP A 257 33.69 18.76 -13.37
N VAL A 258 34.50 17.77 -13.70
CA VAL A 258 35.81 17.61 -13.10
C VAL A 258 36.79 18.05 -14.18
N SER A 259 37.66 19.00 -13.87
CA SER A 259 38.61 19.57 -14.82
C SER A 259 40.04 19.49 -14.30
N LEU A 260 40.98 19.26 -15.21
CA LEU A 260 42.42 19.25 -14.98
C LEU A 260 43.03 20.35 -15.85
N ARG A 261 43.75 21.28 -15.22
CA ARG A 261 44.53 22.30 -15.92
C ARG A 261 45.98 21.86 -15.97
N LEU A 262 46.57 21.99 -17.15
CA LEU A 262 47.91 21.53 -17.48
C LEU A 262 48.78 22.73 -17.89
N GLU A 263 50.06 22.72 -17.57
CA GLU A 263 51.04 23.67 -18.11
C GLU A 263 52.19 22.88 -18.71
N GLY A 264 52.45 23.05 -20.01
CA GLY A 264 53.44 22.21 -20.70
C GLY A 264 53.13 20.70 -20.65
N GLY A 265 51.86 20.33 -20.47
CA GLY A 265 51.42 18.93 -20.30
C GLY A 265 51.55 18.37 -18.88
N LEU A 266 52.00 19.19 -17.91
CA LEU A 266 52.11 18.84 -16.50
C LEU A 266 50.89 19.31 -15.73
N LEU A 267 50.40 18.49 -14.81
CA LEU A 267 49.23 18.81 -14.00
C LEU A 267 49.54 19.90 -12.97
N VAL A 268 48.86 21.04 -13.07
CA VAL A 268 49.05 22.18 -12.15
C VAL A 268 47.83 22.44 -11.26
N GLU A 269 46.66 21.95 -11.63
CA GLU A 269 45.43 22.16 -10.87
C GLU A 269 44.36 21.15 -11.28
N ALA A 270 43.57 20.72 -10.30
CA ALA A 270 42.38 19.93 -10.50
C ALA A 270 41.18 20.62 -9.85
N ARG A 271 40.04 20.65 -10.54
CA ARG A 271 38.82 21.31 -10.06
C ARG A 271 37.62 20.40 -10.19
N LEU A 272 36.65 20.60 -9.30
CA LEU A 272 35.28 20.12 -9.43
C LEU A 272 34.38 21.35 -9.41
N THR A 273 33.71 21.62 -10.52
CA THR A 273 32.99 22.89 -10.73
C THR A 273 31.59 22.64 -11.22
N GLY A 274 30.63 23.46 -10.83
CA GLY A 274 29.30 23.38 -11.42
C GLY A 274 28.35 24.49 -10.96
N PRO A 275 27.39 24.87 -11.83
CA PRO A 275 26.40 25.88 -11.50
C PRO A 275 25.52 25.41 -10.34
N ARG A 276 25.61 26.12 -9.21
CA ARG A 276 24.84 25.83 -8.00
C ARG A 276 24.97 24.38 -7.53
N LEU A 277 26.14 23.79 -7.72
CA LEU A 277 26.41 22.40 -7.34
C LEU A 277 26.09 22.16 -5.86
N PHE A 278 26.43 23.11 -4.98
CA PHE A 278 26.21 22.95 -3.54
C PHE A 278 24.72 22.99 -3.19
N ASP A 279 23.92 23.79 -3.90
CA ASP A 279 22.47 23.77 -3.76
C ASP A 279 21.89 22.41 -4.19
N ARG A 280 22.35 21.88 -5.33
CA ARG A 280 21.89 20.57 -5.84
C ARG A 280 22.22 19.42 -4.89
N LEU A 281 23.44 19.42 -4.34
CA LEU A 281 23.86 18.45 -3.33
C LEU A 281 23.07 18.63 -2.03
N GLY A 282 22.87 19.87 -1.57
CA GLY A 282 22.06 20.16 -0.39
C GLY A 282 20.59 19.73 -0.55
N GLU A 283 19.99 19.94 -1.72
CA GLU A 283 18.65 19.43 -2.07
C GLU A 283 18.61 17.90 -1.99
N ALA A 284 19.62 17.20 -2.53
CA ALA A 284 19.69 15.74 -2.52
C ALA A 284 19.88 15.17 -1.11
N LEU A 285 20.65 15.85 -0.25
CA LEU A 285 20.91 15.47 1.14
C LEU A 285 19.73 15.74 2.07
N SER A 286 19.02 16.85 1.87
CA SER A 286 17.97 17.33 2.78
C SER A 286 16.54 17.00 2.35
N LEU A 287 16.34 16.62 1.07
CA LEU A 287 15.03 16.50 0.42
C LEU A 287 14.23 17.81 0.40
N THR A 288 14.87 18.95 0.64
CA THR A 288 14.24 20.28 0.62
C THR A 288 14.67 21.02 -0.65
N PRO A 289 13.74 21.54 -1.48
CA PRO A 289 14.10 22.33 -2.64
C PRO A 289 14.72 23.67 -2.22
N VAL A 290 15.81 24.05 -2.87
CA VAL A 290 16.49 25.34 -2.65
C VAL A 290 16.06 26.30 -3.75
N GLY A 291 15.45 27.42 -3.35
CA GLY A 291 15.05 28.49 -4.26
C GLY A 291 16.25 29.23 -4.85
N GLN A 292 16.09 29.93 -5.97
CA GLN A 292 17.12 30.88 -6.47
C GLN A 292 17.26 32.07 -5.54
N THR A 293 16.13 32.61 -5.06
CA THR A 293 16.11 33.82 -4.23
C THR A 293 16.14 33.52 -2.73
N ASP A 294 16.26 32.25 -2.32
CA ASP A 294 16.19 31.85 -0.92
C ASP A 294 17.60 31.69 -0.34
N ALA A 295 18.16 32.80 0.12
CA ALA A 295 19.50 32.86 0.68
C ALA A 295 19.66 31.96 1.92
N LEU A 296 18.62 31.83 2.76
CA LEU A 296 18.68 30.98 3.95
C LEU A 296 18.75 29.51 3.55
N ALA A 297 17.90 29.07 2.62
CA ALA A 297 17.94 27.69 2.12
C ALA A 297 19.29 27.36 1.45
N ARG A 298 19.90 28.32 0.74
CA ARG A 298 21.25 28.18 0.16
C ARG A 298 22.33 28.01 1.24
N VAL A 299 22.31 28.82 2.29
CA VAL A 299 23.26 28.69 3.42
C VAL A 299 23.14 27.32 4.10
N GLU A 300 21.91 26.84 4.34
CA GLU A 300 21.69 25.51 4.91
C GLU A 300 22.17 24.37 3.98
N ALA A 301 21.94 24.51 2.67
CA ALA A 301 22.43 23.56 1.68
C ALA A 301 23.96 23.50 1.68
N ILE A 302 24.62 24.66 1.64
CA ILE A 302 26.08 24.80 1.72
C ILE A 302 26.63 24.16 3.00
N ALA A 303 26.03 24.43 4.16
CA ALA A 303 26.49 23.86 5.43
C ALA A 303 26.49 22.31 5.42
N ARG A 304 25.49 21.69 4.79
CA ARG A 304 25.43 20.22 4.63
C ARG A 304 26.51 19.70 3.69
N VAL A 305 26.78 20.42 2.61
CA VAL A 305 27.85 20.06 1.66
C VAL A 305 29.23 20.21 2.31
N VAL A 306 29.45 21.26 3.11
CA VAL A 306 30.66 21.43 3.93
C VAL A 306 30.85 20.25 4.85
N GLN A 307 29.80 19.85 5.59
CA GLN A 307 29.86 18.70 6.48
C GLN A 307 30.21 17.39 5.74
N LEU A 308 29.55 17.10 4.62
CA LEU A 308 29.85 15.93 3.78
C LEU A 308 31.29 15.97 3.27
N SER A 309 31.73 17.13 2.78
CA SER A 309 33.07 17.31 2.20
C SER A 309 34.16 17.14 3.24
N SER A 310 33.99 17.75 4.43
CA SER A 310 34.91 17.56 5.56
C SER A 310 35.06 16.09 5.91
N GLN A 311 33.96 15.33 6.02
CA GLN A 311 34.03 13.89 6.32
C GLN A 311 34.82 13.08 5.27
N ILE A 312 34.68 13.44 3.99
CA ILE A 312 35.38 12.76 2.89
C ILE A 312 36.89 13.05 2.94
N ILE A 313 37.27 14.30 3.15
CA ILE A 313 38.67 14.73 3.09
C ILE A 313 39.43 14.50 4.40
N GLU A 314 38.74 14.34 5.54
CA GLU A 314 39.36 14.26 6.88
C GLU A 314 40.45 13.20 6.97
N ARG A 315 40.27 12.06 6.30
CA ARG A 315 41.27 10.97 6.29
C ARG A 315 42.61 11.41 5.68
N ARG A 316 42.58 12.26 4.66
CA ARG A 316 43.75 12.66 3.86
C ARG A 316 44.30 14.01 4.26
N LEU A 317 43.41 14.95 4.59
CA LEU A 317 43.67 16.34 4.93
C LEU A 317 42.96 16.70 6.25
N PRO A 318 43.36 16.09 7.38
CA PRO A 318 42.67 16.27 8.66
C PRO A 318 42.69 17.72 9.13
N GLU A 319 41.57 18.18 9.71
CA GLU A 319 41.40 19.54 10.22
C GLU A 319 42.53 19.99 11.12
N VAL A 320 42.86 19.15 12.10
CA VAL A 320 43.80 19.46 13.18
C VAL A 320 45.19 19.82 12.66
N ARG A 321 45.61 19.24 11.52
CA ARG A 321 46.95 19.43 10.96
C ARG A 321 46.94 20.34 9.73
N CYS A 322 45.93 20.19 8.89
CA CYS A 322 45.87 20.80 7.57
C CYS A 322 44.93 22.02 7.55
N GLY A 323 44.14 22.26 8.59
CA GLY A 323 43.23 23.40 8.67
C GLY A 323 43.96 24.73 8.50
N ARG A 324 43.38 25.60 7.68
CA ARG A 324 43.78 26.99 7.53
C ARG A 324 42.55 27.87 7.61
N GLU A 325 42.74 29.13 7.98
CA GLU A 325 41.66 30.10 8.02
C GLU A 325 41.04 30.25 6.61
N ALA A 326 39.72 30.16 6.56
CA ALA A 326 38.96 30.36 5.34
C ALA A 326 38.59 31.84 5.24
N VAL A 327 38.89 32.48 4.10
CA VAL A 327 38.72 33.92 3.89
C VAL A 327 37.78 34.16 2.71
N GLY A 328 36.82 35.06 2.85
CA GLY A 328 35.86 35.41 1.79
C GLY A 328 34.88 34.28 1.50
N ALA A 329 34.75 33.90 0.23
CA ALA A 329 33.86 32.84 -0.25
C ALA A 329 34.38 31.41 -0.02
N VAL A 330 35.58 31.27 0.56
CA VAL A 330 36.16 29.96 0.90
C VAL A 330 35.44 29.40 2.12
N LEU A 331 34.88 28.20 1.99
CA LEU A 331 34.15 27.47 3.04
C LEU A 331 35.06 26.50 3.80
N ILE A 332 35.98 25.85 3.09
CA ILE A 332 36.97 24.94 3.65
C ILE A 332 38.30 25.27 3.01
N ARG A 333 39.34 25.45 3.84
CA ARG A 333 40.72 25.56 3.40
C ARG A 333 41.56 24.52 4.13
N ARG A 334 42.15 23.59 3.38
CA ARG A 334 43.11 22.60 3.89
C ARG A 334 44.44 22.73 3.15
N GLN A 335 45.54 22.88 3.87
CA GLN A 335 46.89 22.98 3.31
C GLN A 335 47.88 22.13 4.12
N CYS A 336 48.40 21.07 3.51
CA CYS A 336 49.47 20.25 4.06
C CYS A 336 50.05 19.35 2.96
N GLU A 337 51.25 18.81 3.18
CA GLU A 337 51.89 17.85 2.27
C GLU A 337 52.02 18.34 0.82
N GLY A 338 52.29 19.64 0.65
CA GLY A 338 52.46 20.25 -0.67
C GLY A 338 51.15 20.42 -1.46
N VAL A 339 50.00 20.18 -0.86
CA VAL A 339 48.68 20.33 -1.50
C VAL A 339 47.85 21.39 -0.77
N LEU A 340 47.13 22.20 -1.55
CA LEU A 340 46.10 23.13 -1.08
C LEU A 340 44.76 22.71 -1.67
N LEU A 341 43.78 22.42 -0.81
CA LEU A 341 42.38 22.17 -1.14
C LEU A 341 41.52 23.33 -0.64
N GLU A 342 40.71 23.89 -1.53
CA GLU A 342 39.77 24.96 -1.26
C GLU A 342 38.37 24.55 -1.72
N LEU A 343 37.39 24.64 -0.82
CA LEU A 343 35.96 24.56 -1.17
C LEU A 343 35.41 25.98 -1.20
N ILE A 344 34.88 26.43 -2.33
CA ILE A 344 34.51 27.83 -2.58
C ILE A 344 33.06 27.87 -3.04
N ALA A 345 32.21 28.61 -2.32
CA ALA A 345 30.83 28.85 -2.76
C ALA A 345 30.79 29.95 -3.83
N ALA A 346 29.88 29.82 -4.78
CA ALA A 346 29.52 30.91 -5.68
C ALA A 346 28.96 32.10 -4.89
N GLU A 347 29.42 33.32 -5.21
CA GLU A 347 28.92 34.56 -4.58
C GLU A 347 27.55 35.00 -5.12
N ASP A 348 27.26 34.67 -6.39
CA ASP A 348 26.00 34.98 -7.05
C ASP A 348 25.42 33.74 -7.79
N ASP A 349 24.44 33.96 -8.67
CA ASP A 349 23.75 32.90 -9.43
C ASP A 349 24.44 32.57 -10.77
N LEU A 350 25.40 33.38 -11.21
CA LEU A 350 26.17 33.18 -12.45
C LEU A 350 27.52 32.52 -12.16
N ALA A 351 28.07 32.74 -10.96
CA ALA A 351 29.25 32.06 -10.47
C ALA A 351 28.97 30.57 -10.21
N GLU A 352 30.02 29.76 -10.34
CA GLU A 352 29.96 28.33 -10.09
C GLU A 352 30.50 28.01 -8.69
N ASP A 353 30.00 26.94 -8.09
CA ASP A 353 30.62 26.41 -6.88
C ASP A 353 31.87 25.63 -7.30
N HIS A 354 32.94 25.74 -6.52
CA HIS A 354 34.23 25.14 -6.86
C HIS A 354 34.80 24.31 -5.70
N VAL A 355 35.32 23.13 -6.03
CA VAL A 355 36.38 22.48 -5.26
C VAL A 355 37.67 22.65 -6.07
N VAL A 356 38.70 23.27 -5.50
CA VAL A 356 39.98 23.49 -6.17
C VAL A 356 41.07 22.77 -5.41
N ILE A 357 41.90 22.01 -6.11
CA ILE A 357 43.10 21.38 -5.56
C ILE A 357 44.29 21.71 -6.44
N ARG A 358 45.34 22.24 -5.81
CA ARG A 358 46.55 22.72 -6.47
C ARG A 358 47.77 22.50 -5.58
N PRO A 359 49.00 22.60 -6.12
CA PRO A 359 50.19 22.69 -5.30
C PRO A 359 50.01 23.80 -4.26
N ALA A 360 50.32 23.49 -3.00
CA ALA A 360 50.47 24.54 -2.01
C ALA A 360 51.54 25.52 -2.51
N PRO A 361 51.30 26.84 -2.46
CA PRO A 361 52.35 27.79 -2.76
C PRO A 361 53.55 27.47 -1.86
N ALA A 362 54.76 27.75 -2.32
CA ALA A 362 55.99 27.60 -1.53
C ALA A 362 56.06 28.58 -0.34
N SER A 363 54.90 29.03 0.17
CA SER A 363 54.72 29.99 1.25
C SER A 363 55.66 29.64 2.37
N GLU A 364 56.54 30.60 2.64
CA GLU A 364 57.48 30.71 3.74
C GLU A 364 57.09 29.76 4.86
N ILE A 365 57.88 28.69 5.00
CA ILE A 365 57.89 27.91 6.23
C ILE A 365 58.38 28.90 7.29
N GLU A 366 57.49 29.72 7.85
CA GLU A 366 57.71 30.32 9.16
C GLU A 366 57.77 29.12 10.10
N VAL A 367 58.98 28.62 10.30
CA VAL A 367 59.30 27.72 11.39
C VAL A 367 58.94 28.52 12.64
N PRO A 368 57.92 28.14 13.41
CA PRO A 368 57.68 28.79 14.69
C PRO A 368 58.94 28.53 15.53
N GLU A 369 59.65 29.59 15.89
CA GLU A 369 60.79 29.53 16.84
C GLU A 369 60.35 29.03 18.21
#